data_AF-A0A9N9K7I1-F1
#
_entry.id   AF-A0A9N9K7I1-F1
#
_cell.length_a   1.000
_cell.length_b   1.000
_cell.length_c   1.000
_cell.angle_alpha   90.00
_cell.angle_beta   90.00
_cell.angle_gamma   90.00
#
_symmetry.space_group_name_H-M   'P 1'
#
loop_
_entity.id
_entity.type
_entity.pdbx_description
1 polymer ?
#
loop_
_entity_poly.entity_id
_entity_poly.type
_entity_poly.pdbx_seq_one_letter_code
_entity_poly.pdbx_strand_id
1 'polypeptide(L)' 'SPDLPTSIEDLKIKVKAAWYLIPPKCYHKLSNSMIRQVKACYSADGGPIDF' A
#
# COMPACT_ATOMS: atom_id res chain seq x y z
N SER A 1 -19.60 -9.12 -3.59
CA SER A 1 -18.89 -8.55 -2.42
C SER A 1 -17.75 -9.49 -2.10
N PRO A 2 -16.47 -9.07 -2.07
CA PRO A 2 -15.40 -9.97 -1.62
C PRO A 2 -15.71 -10.38 -0.18
N ASP A 3 -15.50 -11.66 0.15
CA ASP A 3 -15.85 -12.25 1.45
C ASP A 3 -15.24 -11.47 2.61
N LEU A 4 -16.04 -10.60 3.23
CA LEU A 4 -15.64 -9.85 4.41
C LEU A 4 -15.33 -10.82 5.55
N PRO A 5 -14.33 -10.51 6.38
CA PRO A 5 -13.98 -11.38 7.50
C PRO A 5 -15.11 -11.44 8.53
N THR A 6 -15.46 -12.63 8.99
CA THR A 6 -16.55 -12.84 9.99
C THR A 6 -16.04 -12.97 11.42
N SER A 7 -14.72 -13.05 11.60
CA SER A 7 -14.05 -13.11 12.91
C SER A 7 -12.63 -12.54 12.85
N ILE A 8 -12.02 -12.28 14.00
CA ILE A 8 -10.61 -11.88 14.10
C ILE A 8 -9.69 -12.96 13.52
N GLU A 9 -10.03 -14.24 13.73
CA GLU A 9 -9.20 -15.34 13.24
C GLU A 9 -9.30 -15.47 11.71
N ASP A 10 -10.50 -15.30 11.15
CA ASP A 10 -10.71 -15.22 9.71
C ASP A 10 -9.97 -14.01 9.09
N LEU A 11 -10.01 -12.85 9.75
CA LEU A 11 -9.25 -11.67 9.33
C LEU A 11 -7.74 -11.95 9.27
N LYS A 12 -7.16 -12.58 10.29
CA LYS A 12 -5.73 -12.93 10.31
C LYS A 12 -5.36 -13.85 9.14
N ILE A 13 -6.18 -14.86 8.87
CA ILE A 13 -5.97 -15.80 7.76
C ILE A 13 -6.02 -15.05 6.42
N LYS A 14 -7.04 -14.23 6.21
CA LYS A 14 -7.22 -13.44 4.98
C LYS A 14 -6.09 -12.43 4.76
N VAL A 15 -5.66 -11.72 5.79
CA VAL A 15 -4.53 -10.78 5.72
C VAL A 15 -3.24 -11.53 5.38
N LYS A 16 -2.97 -12.66 6.04
CA LYS A 16 -1.78 -13.47 5.75
C LYS A 16 -1.80 -14.00 4.31
N ALA A 17 -2.93 -14.50 3.84
CA ALA A 17 -3.08 -14.94 2.45
C ALA A 17 -2.86 -13.80 1.46
N ALA A 18 -3.47 -12.64 1.69
CA ALA A 18 -3.31 -11.46 0.84
C ALA A 18 -1.84 -10.98 0.77
N TRP A 19 -1.11 -11.02 1.88
CA TRP A 19 0.31 -10.65 1.92
C TRP A 19 1.17 -11.45 0.93
N TYR A 20 0.97 -12.78 0.87
CA TYR A 20 1.74 -13.66 -0.01
C TYR A 20 1.31 -13.58 -1.48
N LEU A 21 0.15 -12.99 -1.78
CA LEU A 21 -0.30 -12.77 -3.16
C LEU A 21 0.31 -11.51 -3.79
N ILE A 22 0.88 -10.61 -2.99
CA ILE A 22 1.48 -9.37 -3.51
C ILE A 22 2.80 -9.69 -4.23
N PRO A 23 2.91 -9.42 -5.54
CA PRO A 23 4.13 -9.69 -6.29
C PRO A 23 5.31 -8.83 -5.77
N PRO A 24 6.54 -9.37 -5.65
CA PRO A 24 7.71 -8.61 -5.20
C PRO A 24 7.95 -7.30 -5.97
N LYS A 25 7.63 -7.28 -7.27
CA LYS A 25 7.72 -6.10 -8.14
C LYS A 25 6.87 -4.90 -7.67
N CYS A 26 5.79 -5.13 -6.93
CA CYS A 26 4.93 -4.07 -6.42
C CYS A 26 5.66 -3.26 -5.34
N TYR A 27 6.42 -3.91 -4.46
CA TYR A 27 7.25 -3.22 -3.46
C TYR A 27 8.34 -2.37 -4.13
N HIS A 28 8.99 -2.89 -5.17
CA HIS A 28 9.99 -2.12 -5.92
C HIS A 28 9.38 -0.87 -6.59
N LYS A 29 8.18 -1.00 -7.19
CA LYS A 29 7.46 0.15 -7.76
C LYS A 29 7.12 1.20 -6.70
N LEU A 30 6.66 0.77 -5.53
CA LEU A 30 6.35 1.67 -4.41
C LEU A 30 7.60 2.41 -3.94
N SER A 31 8.70 1.71 -3.69
CA SER A 31 9.97 2.33 -3.28
C SER A 31 10.48 3.33 -4.32
N ASN A 32 10.43 2.99 -5.61
CA ASN A 32 10.86 3.89 -6.67
C ASN A 32 9.95 5.12 -6.83
N SER A 33 8.71 5.06 -6.35
CA SER A 33 7.78 6.22 -6.39
C SER A 33 8.12 7.30 -5.36
N MET A 34 8.90 6.98 -4.33
CA MET A 34 9.22 7.91 -3.23
C MET A 34 9.88 9.20 -3.72
N ILE A 35 10.79 9.11 -4.70
CA ILE A 35 11.48 10.28 -5.25
C ILE A 35 10.46 11.26 -5.86
N ARG A 36 9.43 10.75 -6.54
CA ARG A 36 8.37 11.57 -7.12
C ARG A 36 7.52 12.22 -6.03
N GLN A 37 7.17 11.47 -4.99
CA GLN A 37 6.38 11.98 -3.86
C GLN A 37 7.13 13.09 -3.11
N VAL A 38 8.43 12.89 -2.83
CA VAL A 38 9.25 13.92 -2.18
C VAL A 38 9.30 15.20 -3.02
N LYS A 39 9.51 15.07 -4.34
CA LYS A 39 9.49 16.23 -5.25
C LYS A 39 8.14 16.96 -5.23
N ALA A 40 7.03 16.22 -5.27
CA ALA A 40 5.70 16.81 -5.19
C ALA A 40 5.48 17.54 -3.86
N CYS A 41 5.95 16.97 -2.74
CA CYS A 41 5.87 17.59 -1.42
C CYS A 41 6.68 18.90 -1.34
N TYR A 42 7.89 18.92 -1.92
CA TYR A 42 8.66 20.15 -2.07
C TYR A 42 7.92 21.22 -2.88
N SER A 43 7.31 20.84 -4.01
CA SER A 43 6.52 21.76 -4.83
C SER A 43 5.24 22.25 -4.15
N ALA A 44 4.75 21.53 -3.15
CA ALA A 44 3.60 21.91 -2.33
C ALA A 44 4.00 22.66 -1.05
N ASP A 45 5.27 23.09 -0.90
CA ASP A 45 5.81 23.72 0.31
C ASP A 45 5.54 22.90 1.59
N GLY A 46 5.62 21.56 1.48
CA GLY A 46 5.32 20.64 2.57
C GLY A 46 3.83 20.32 2.76
N GLY A 47 2.97 20.84 1.89
CA GLY A 47 1.54 20.56 1.87
C GLY A 47 1.19 19.13 1.43
N PRO A 48 -0.10 18.75 1.55
CA PRO A 48 -0.57 17.43 1.13
C PRO A 48 -0.38 17.24 -0.38
N ILE A 49 -0.12 16.00 -0.78
CA ILE A 49 0.03 15.59 -2.18
C ILE A 49 -0.87 14.37 -2.45
N ASP A 50 -1.41 14.28 -3.66
CA ASP A 50 -2.09 13.09 -4.14
C ASP A 50 -1.07 12.08 -4.67
N PHE A 51 -1.15 10.82 -4.20
CA PHE A 51 -0.20 9.73 -4.49
C PHE A 51 -0.86 8.50 -5.13
#